data_AF-A0A8H6INS1-F1
#
_entry.id   AF-A0A8H6INS1-F1
#
_cell.length_a   1.000
_cell.length_b   1.000
_cell.length_c   1.000
_cell.angle_alpha   90.00
_cell.angle_beta   90.00
_cell.angle_gamma   90.00
#
_symmetry.space_group_name_H-M   'P 1'
#
loop_
_entity.id
_entity.type
_entity.pdbx_description
1 polymer ?
#
loop_
_entity_poly.entity_id
_entity_poly.type
_entity_poly.pdbx_seq_one_letter_code
_entity_poly.pdbx_strand_id
1 'polypeptide(L)'
;MATVFYRAQSDQSFTIFKGGEGFDTHHYCRGPFALWIGRRVFAMHLSCHRPPIHKPTPFISVFDNADDAEARARYLVRTGHTGVFVAKIEVPRPIWGTMRIRYRSPKRQVDLPMLMETPEQQST
;
A
#
# COMPACT_ATOMS: atom_id res chain seq x y z
N MET A 1 -2.61 20.70 5.62
CA MET A 1 -2.36 20.61 4.15
C MET A 1 -2.53 19.17 3.74
N ALA A 2 -3.06 18.91 2.56
CA ALA A 2 -3.19 17.54 2.05
C ALA A 2 -1.80 16.95 1.80
N THR A 3 -1.59 15.70 2.20
CA THR A 3 -0.42 14.92 1.79
C THR A 3 -0.77 14.18 0.52
N VAL A 4 0.10 14.28 -0.48
CA VAL A 4 -0.12 13.66 -1.78
C VAL A 4 0.83 12.49 -1.95
N PHE A 5 0.29 11.36 -2.39
CA PHE A 5 1.03 10.20 -2.81
C PHE A 5 0.70 9.86 -4.25
N TYR A 6 1.56 9.06 -4.88
CA TYR A 6 1.41 8.62 -6.25
C TYR A 6 1.51 7.11 -6.33
N ARG A 7 0.76 6.50 -7.23
CA ARG A 7 0.80 5.05 -7.44
C ARG A 7 0.80 4.73 -8.92
N ALA A 8 1.85 4.03 -9.37
CA ALA A 8 1.83 3.35 -10.66
C ALA A 8 0.98 2.07 -10.57
N GLN A 9 0.00 1.95 -11.45
CA GLN A 9 -0.96 0.84 -11.52
C GLN A 9 -0.85 0.14 -12.88
N SER A 10 -1.10 -1.17 -12.91
CA SER A 10 -1.40 -1.94 -14.13
C SER A 10 -2.63 -2.82 -13.89
N ASP A 11 -3.32 -3.25 -14.95
CA ASP A 11 -4.44 -4.22 -14.83
C ASP A 11 -4.01 -5.60 -14.29
N GLN A 12 -2.71 -5.91 -14.37
CA GLN A 12 -2.08 -7.13 -13.82
C GLN A 12 -1.69 -7.02 -12.33
N SER A 13 -2.02 -5.91 -11.65
CA SER A 13 -1.70 -5.73 -10.23
C SER A 13 -2.75 -6.39 -9.32
N PHE A 14 -2.32 -6.97 -8.20
CA PHE A 14 -3.22 -7.62 -7.23
C PHE A 14 -4.21 -6.66 -6.53
N THR A 15 -3.87 -5.38 -6.48
CA THR A 15 -4.77 -4.31 -6.06
C THR A 15 -5.12 -3.50 -7.28
N ILE A 16 -6.40 -3.29 -7.53
CA ILE A 16 -6.94 -2.62 -8.72
C ILE A 16 -7.61 -1.32 -8.31
N PHE A 17 -7.55 -0.34 -9.21
CA PHE A 17 -8.36 0.87 -9.07
C PHE A 17 -9.74 0.63 -9.65
N LYS A 18 -10.76 0.96 -8.88
CA LYS A 18 -12.16 0.95 -9.30
C LYS A 18 -12.67 2.39 -9.22
N GLY A 19 -13.20 2.91 -10.34
CA GLY A 19 -13.73 4.26 -10.39
C GLY A 19 -14.80 4.47 -9.30
N GLY A 20 -14.65 5.51 -8.48
CA GLY A 20 -15.55 5.80 -7.36
C GLY A 20 -15.28 5.04 -6.06
N GLU A 21 -14.64 3.87 -6.12
CA GLU A 21 -14.29 3.06 -4.92
C GLU A 21 -12.82 3.19 -4.50
N GLY A 22 -11.97 3.70 -5.39
CA GLY A 22 -10.54 3.83 -5.13
C GLY A 22 -9.79 2.51 -5.33
N PHE A 23 -8.73 2.28 -4.55
CA PHE A 23 -7.92 1.07 -4.65
C PHE A 23 -8.44 -0.03 -3.74
N ASP A 24 -8.64 -1.22 -4.30
CA ASP A 24 -9.11 -2.39 -3.57
C ASP A 24 -8.22 -3.61 -3.85
N THR A 25 -8.11 -4.50 -2.88
CA THR A 25 -7.46 -5.81 -3.06
C THR A 25 -8.46 -6.77 -3.69
N HIS A 26 -8.07 -7.58 -4.68
CA HIS A 26 -8.92 -8.72 -5.07
C HIS A 26 -9.31 -9.54 -3.83
N HIS A 27 -10.51 -10.14 -3.84
CA HIS A 27 -11.28 -10.83 -2.77
C HIS A 27 -10.54 -11.76 -1.76
N TYR A 28 -9.23 -11.90 -1.84
CA TYR A 28 -8.36 -12.80 -1.11
C TYR A 28 -7.81 -12.26 0.23
N CYS A 29 -8.00 -10.98 0.55
CA CYS A 29 -7.31 -10.32 1.68
C CYS A 29 -8.18 -9.97 2.90
N ARG A 30 -9.36 -10.58 3.09
CA ARG A 30 -10.28 -10.29 4.23
C ARG A 30 -9.85 -10.93 5.56
N GLY A 31 -8.56 -10.93 5.86
CA GLY A 31 -8.02 -11.40 7.15
C GLY A 31 -7.79 -10.24 8.14
N PRO A 32 -7.88 -10.47 9.47
CA PRO A 32 -7.53 -9.44 10.47
C PRO A 32 -6.16 -8.80 10.22
N PHE A 33 -6.07 -7.47 10.31
CA PHE A 33 -4.85 -6.69 10.07
C PHE A 33 -3.62 -7.24 10.82
N ALA A 34 -3.82 -7.72 12.05
CA ALA A 34 -2.77 -8.33 12.89
C ALA A 34 -2.10 -9.56 12.25
N LEU A 35 -2.78 -10.31 11.39
CA LEU A 35 -2.20 -11.45 10.67
C LEU A 35 -1.21 -11.01 9.59
N TRP A 36 -1.40 -9.81 9.04
CA TRP A 36 -0.59 -9.27 7.95
C TRP A 36 0.63 -8.49 8.44
N ILE A 37 0.60 -7.99 9.68
CA ILE A 37 1.76 -7.37 10.36
C ILE A 37 2.74 -8.44 10.91
N GLY A 38 2.51 -9.72 10.65
CA GLY A 38 3.51 -10.74 10.93
C GLY A 38 4.82 -10.45 10.19
N ARG A 39 5.97 -10.65 10.87
CA ARG A 39 7.34 -10.40 10.36
C ARG A 39 7.57 -10.89 8.93
N ARG A 40 6.89 -11.96 8.52
CA ARG A 40 7.06 -12.61 7.22
C ARG A 40 6.28 -11.96 6.09
N VAL A 41 5.08 -11.41 6.32
CA VAL A 41 4.25 -10.85 5.26
C VAL A 41 4.66 -9.41 4.96
N PHE A 42 4.86 -8.59 5.98
CA PHE A 42 5.35 -7.21 5.80
C PHE A 42 6.76 -7.18 5.18
N ALA A 43 7.68 -8.03 5.65
CA ALA A 43 9.01 -8.14 5.04
C ALA A 43 8.96 -8.67 3.61
N MET A 44 8.03 -9.56 3.28
CA MET A 44 7.82 -10.05 1.91
C MET A 44 7.25 -8.96 0.99
N HIS A 45 6.38 -8.09 1.50
CA HIS A 45 5.89 -6.93 0.76
C HIS A 45 7.05 -5.96 0.45
N LEU A 46 7.90 -5.67 1.45
CA LEU A 46 9.02 -4.74 1.30
C LEU A 46 10.20 -5.29 0.50
N SER A 47 10.42 -6.60 0.50
CA SER A 47 11.60 -7.18 -0.16
C SER A 47 11.51 -7.20 -1.69
N CYS A 48 10.35 -6.83 -2.27
CA CYS A 48 10.06 -6.90 -3.71
C CYS A 48 10.32 -8.29 -4.34
N HIS A 49 10.65 -9.30 -3.53
CA HIS A 49 10.74 -10.67 -3.97
C HIS A 49 9.33 -11.11 -4.25
N ARG A 50 9.06 -11.56 -5.49
CA ARG A 50 7.74 -11.97 -5.96
C ARG A 50 7.00 -12.67 -4.80
N PRO A 51 6.00 -12.00 -4.19
CA PRO A 51 5.14 -12.74 -3.28
C PRO A 51 4.64 -13.94 -4.09
N PRO A 52 4.66 -15.16 -3.52
CA PRO A 52 4.11 -16.30 -4.22
C PRO A 52 2.74 -15.88 -4.74
N ILE A 53 2.44 -16.14 -6.01
CA ILE A 53 1.21 -15.71 -6.71
C ILE A 53 -0.05 -16.04 -5.87
N HIS A 54 0.06 -17.02 -4.97
CA HIS A 54 -0.96 -17.51 -4.06
C HIS A 54 -1.12 -16.75 -2.72
N LYS A 55 -0.34 -15.69 -2.45
CA LYS A 55 -0.41 -14.90 -1.20
C LYS A 55 -0.30 -13.38 -1.47
N PRO A 56 -1.33 -12.76 -2.07
CA PRO A 56 -1.38 -11.31 -2.19
C PRO A 56 -1.32 -10.66 -0.80
N THR A 57 -0.58 -9.56 -0.68
CA THR A 57 -0.52 -8.77 0.55
C THR A 57 -1.61 -7.69 0.51
N PRO A 58 -2.26 -7.34 1.64
CA PRO A 58 -3.28 -6.30 1.66
C PRO A 58 -2.70 -4.88 1.53
N PHE A 59 -1.37 -4.75 1.44
CA PHE A 59 -0.69 -3.47 1.38
C PHE A 59 -0.62 -2.93 -0.05
N ILE A 60 -0.79 -1.62 -0.15
CA ILE A 60 -0.62 -0.86 -1.39
C ILE A 60 0.69 -0.09 -1.25
N SER A 61 1.59 -0.27 -2.22
CA SER A 61 2.81 0.54 -2.31
C SER A 61 2.50 1.85 -3.04
N VAL A 62 3.00 2.95 -2.49
CA VAL A 62 2.87 4.30 -3.06
C VAL A 62 4.23 5.00 -3.04
N PHE A 63 4.37 6.03 -3.88
CA PHE A 63 5.49 6.95 -3.95
C PHE A 63 5.07 8.29 -3.34
N ASP A 64 6.01 8.98 -2.70
CA ASP A 64 5.83 10.34 -2.20
C ASP A 64 6.09 11.42 -3.27
N ASN A 65 6.55 11.01 -4.45
CA ASN A 65 6.84 11.88 -5.58
C ASN A 65 6.32 11.31 -6.91
N ALA A 66 5.99 12.21 -7.85
CA ALA A 66 5.41 11.84 -9.13
C ALA A 66 6.44 11.19 -10.07
N ASP A 67 7.68 11.69 -10.07
CA ASP A 67 8.73 11.26 -11.00
C ASP A 67 9.07 9.78 -10.86
N ASP A 68 9.17 9.27 -9.63
CA ASP A 68 9.42 7.85 -9.35
C ASP A 68 8.22 6.98 -9.74
N ALA A 69 6.99 7.47 -9.50
CA ALA A 69 5.78 6.78 -9.91
C ALA A 69 5.70 6.67 -11.44
N GLU A 70 6.04 7.74 -12.15
CA GLU A 70 6.11 7.70 -13.62
C GLU A 70 7.23 6.80 -14.12
N ALA A 71 8.43 6.85 -13.50
CA ALA A 71 9.52 5.95 -13.85
C ALA A 71 9.10 4.48 -13.69
N ARG A 72 8.34 4.19 -12.62
CA ARG A 72 7.75 2.86 -12.40
C ARG A 72 6.71 2.51 -13.47
N ALA A 73 5.82 3.43 -13.84
CA ALA A 73 4.85 3.22 -14.91
C ALA A 73 5.55 2.93 -16.26
N ARG A 74 6.58 3.70 -16.61
CA ARG A 74 7.42 3.46 -17.81
C ARG A 74 8.11 2.10 -17.76
N TYR A 75 8.55 1.64 -16.59
CA TYR A 75 9.08 0.29 -16.43
C TYR A 75 8.01 -0.78 -16.71
N LEU A 76 6.80 -0.65 -16.15
CA LEU A 76 5.72 -1.61 -16.35
C LEU A 76 5.34 -1.76 -17.82
N VAL A 77 5.21 -0.64 -18.55
CA VAL A 77 4.95 -0.63 -19.99
C VAL A 77 6.06 -1.36 -20.76
N ARG A 78 7.34 -1.07 -20.46
CA ARG A 78 8.49 -1.73 -21.10
C ARG A 78 8.53 -3.25 -20.85
N THR A 79 7.98 -3.71 -19.73
CA THR A 79 7.90 -5.13 -19.39
C THR A 79 6.60 -5.81 -19.87
N GLY A 80 5.80 -5.14 -20.71
CA GLY A 80 4.61 -5.72 -21.33
C GLY A 80 3.34 -5.69 -20.48
N HIS A 81 3.30 -4.90 -19.41
CA HIS A 81 2.06 -4.68 -18.67
C HIS A 81 1.10 -3.81 -19.49
N THR A 82 -0.20 -4.05 -19.33
CA THR A 82 -1.28 -3.32 -19.98
C THR A 82 -2.05 -2.46 -18.97
N GLY A 83 -2.91 -1.57 -19.46
CA GLY A 83 -3.74 -0.69 -18.61
C GLY A 83 -2.94 0.14 -17.61
N VAL A 84 -1.72 0.56 -17.98
CA VAL A 84 -0.80 1.23 -17.06
C VAL A 84 -1.14 2.71 -16.90
N PHE A 85 -1.25 3.19 -15.67
CA PHE A 85 -1.45 4.61 -15.37
C PHE A 85 -0.83 4.99 -14.01
N VAL A 86 -0.73 6.30 -13.73
CA VAL A 86 -0.32 6.83 -12.43
C VAL A 86 -1.54 7.49 -11.78
N ALA A 87 -1.89 7.05 -10.58
CA ALA A 87 -2.91 7.70 -9.76
C ALA A 87 -2.27 8.68 -8.79
N LYS A 88 -2.88 9.86 -8.66
CA LYS A 88 -2.63 10.79 -7.56
C LYS A 88 -3.58 10.45 -6.41
N ILE A 89 -3.04 10.26 -5.22
CA ILE A 89 -3.78 9.92 -4.00
C ILE A 89 -3.65 11.10 -3.05
N GLU A 90 -4.76 11.77 -2.78
CA GLU A 90 -4.79 12.92 -1.87
C GLU A 90 -5.31 12.48 -0.50
N VAL A 91 -4.50 12.69 0.53
CA VAL A 91 -4.87 12.45 1.92
C VAL A 91 -5.08 13.83 2.56
N PRO A 92 -6.33 14.31 2.72
CA PRO A 92 -6.60 15.73 2.96
C PRO A 92 -6.08 16.25 4.31
N ARG A 93 -6.01 15.40 5.34
CA ARG A 93 -5.56 15.77 6.70
C ARG A 93 -5.02 14.55 7.47
N PRO A 94 -3.88 13.96 7.06
CA PRO A 94 -3.39 12.81 7.79
C PRO A 94 -2.91 13.23 9.18
N ILE A 95 -3.11 12.33 10.15
CA ILE A 95 -2.55 12.43 11.48
C ILE A 95 -1.28 11.59 11.51
N TRP A 96 -0.18 12.20 11.95
CA TRP A 96 1.04 11.45 12.22
C TRP A 96 0.87 10.61 13.48
N GLY A 97 1.17 9.33 13.36
CA GLY A 97 1.18 8.38 14.45
C GLY A 97 2.43 7.51 14.41
N THR A 98 2.48 6.57 15.34
CA THR A 98 3.54 5.57 15.42
C THR A 98 2.91 4.20 15.46
N MET A 99 3.14 3.39 14.43
CA MET A 99 2.80 1.99 14.45
C MET A 99 3.88 1.23 15.23
N ARG A 100 3.53 0.73 16.42
CA ARG A 100 4.44 -0.06 17.25
C ARG A 100 4.28 -1.54 16.94
N ILE A 101 5.31 -2.14 16.36
CA ILE A 101 5.36 -3.57 16.07
C ILE A 101 6.20 -4.26 17.13
N ARG A 102 5.57 -5.14 17.92
CA ARG A 102 6.24 -5.96 18.94
C ARG A 102 6.45 -7.39 18.44
N TYR A 103 7.71 -7.78 18.32
CA TYR A 103 8.12 -9.14 17.96
C TYR A 103 8.30 -9.98 19.22
N ARG A 104 7.72 -11.18 19.23
CA ARG A 104 7.79 -12.10 20.39
C ARG A 104 9.14 -12.84 20.47
N SER A 105 9.78 -13.16 19.35
CA SER A 105 11.09 -13.85 19.32
C SER A 105 11.88 -13.50 18.03
N PRO A 106 13.11 -12.95 18.14
CA PRO A 106 13.67 -12.37 19.37
C PRO A 106 12.76 -11.24 19.89
N LYS A 107 12.77 -11.00 21.21
CA LYS A 107 12.04 -9.87 21.80
C LYS A 107 12.62 -8.57 21.23
N ARG A 108 11.87 -7.93 20.35
CA ARG A 108 12.26 -6.68 19.68
C ARG A 108 11.02 -5.84 19.48
N GLN A 109 11.14 -4.53 19.65
CA GLN A 109 10.12 -3.57 19.23
C GLN A 109 10.68 -2.75 18.07
N VAL A 110 9.82 -2.43 17.11
CA VAL A 110 10.11 -1.49 16.03
C VAL A 110 8.97 -0.50 15.97
N ASP A 111 9.31 0.78 16.04
CA ASP A 111 8.36 1.88 15.95
C ASP A 111 8.49 2.48 14.55
N LEU A 112 7.41 2.43 13.77
CA LEU A 112 7.38 2.96 12.41
C LEU A 112 6.50 4.23 12.37
N PRO A 113 6.95 5.31 11.70
CA PRO A 113 6.08 6.44 11.43
C PRO A 113 4.89 5.97 10.58
N MET A 114 3.71 6.45 10.90
CA MET A 114 2.47 6.10 10.21
C MET A 114 1.65 7.35 9.95
N LEU A 115 1.03 7.42 8.79
CA LEU A 115 0.01 8.41 8.47
C LEU A 115 -1.36 7.72 8.60
N MET A 116 -2.19 8.25 9.47
CA MET A 116 -3.57 7.78 9.67
C MET A 116 -4.52 8.79 9.04
N GLU A 117 -5.60 8.31 8.44
CA GLU A 117 -6.72 9.20 8.10
C GLU A 117 -7.27 9.83 9.37
N THR A 118 -7.73 11.07 9.26
CA THR A 118 -8.49 11.68 10.36
C THR A 118 -9.74 10.82 10.54
N PRO A 119 -10.07 10.34 11.76
CA PRO A 119 -11.35 9.68 11.97
C PRO A 119 -12.43 10.63 11.46
N GLU A 120 -13.30 10.14 10.57
CA GLU A 120 -14.48 10.88 10.17
C GLU A 120 -15.18 11.31 11.45
N GLN A 121 -15.33 12.63 11.65
CA GLN A 121 -16.36 13.08 12.56
C GLN A 121 -17.64 12.51 11.96
N GLN A 122 -18.21 11.51 12.63
CA GLN A 122 -19.57 11.08 12.36
C GLN A 122 -20.43 12.33 12.52
N SER A 123 -20.77 12.96 11.40
CA SER A 123 -21.75 14.03 11.35
C SER A 123 -23.07 13.41 11.80
N THR A 124 -23.39 13.62 13.07
CA THR A 124 -24.74 13.47 13.63
C THR A 124 -25.70 14.43 12.97
#